data_AF-A0A8S2PYE2-F1
#
_entry.id   AF-A0A8S2PYE2-F1
#
_cell.length_a   1.000
_cell.length_b   1.000
_cell.length_c   1.000
_cell.angle_alpha   90.00
_cell.angle_beta   90.00
_cell.angle_gamma   90.00
#
_symmetry.space_group_name_H-M   'P 1'
#
loop_
_entity.id
_entity.type
_entity.pdbx_description
1 polymer ?
#
loop_
_entity_poly.entity_id
_entity_poly.type
_entity_poly.pdbx_seq_one_letter_code
_entity_poly.pdbx_strand_id
1 'polypeptide(L)' 'GFDETTPDGREVDSTISFEGNKWIHTSIDKSGKKSVVTRFIDENGQQMIHLECNSTKARRWYKKVD' A
#
# COMPACT_ATOMS: atom_id res chain seq x y z
N GLY A 1 14.85 1.34 3.22
CA GLY A 1 13.80 0.33 3.34
C GLY A 1 13.81 -0.20 4.76
N PHE A 2 12.98 -1.20 4.99
CA PHE A 2 12.95 -2.03 6.18
C PHE A 2 12.46 -3.42 5.77
N ASP A 3 12.96 -4.45 6.44
CA ASP A 3 12.46 -5.80 6.25
C ASP A 3 11.05 -5.92 6.85
N GLU A 4 10.11 -6.46 6.06
CA GLU A 4 8.72 -6.64 6.45
C GLU A 4 8.26 -8.07 6.14
N THR A 5 7.63 -8.70 7.13
CA THR A 5 6.81 -9.90 6.92
C THR A 5 5.37 -9.45 6.65
N THR A 6 4.86 -9.68 5.44
CA THR A 6 3.49 -9.30 5.06
C THR A 6 2.45 -10.22 5.73
N PRO A 7 1.16 -9.85 5.80
CA PRO A 7 0.11 -10.68 6.43
C PRO A 7 -0.08 -12.06 5.79
N ASP A 8 0.30 -12.23 4.53
CA ASP A 8 0.33 -13.51 3.81
C ASP A 8 1.66 -14.27 3.95
N GLY A 9 2.57 -13.81 4.81
CA GLY A 9 3.81 -14.49 5.19
C GLY A 9 4.98 -14.30 4.23
N ARG A 10 4.94 -13.33 3.30
CA ARG A 10 6.08 -13.03 2.44
C ARG A 10 7.06 -12.11 3.15
N GLU A 11 8.35 -12.38 2.97
CA GLU A 11 9.44 -11.48 3.36
C GLU A 11 9.76 -10.53 2.21
N VAL A 12 9.68 -9.22 2.46
CA VAL A 12 9.89 -8.16 1.46
C VAL A 12 10.77 -7.04 2.01
N ASP A 13 11.51 -6.34 1.14
CA ASP A 13 12.06 -5.03 1.46
C ASP A 13 11.00 -3.97 1.17
N SER A 14 10.65 -3.21 2.19
CA SER A 14 9.58 -2.23 2.15
C SER A 14 10.09 -0.81 2.32
N THR A 15 9.45 0.12 1.62
CA THR A 15 9.69 1.56 1.76
C THR A 15 8.37 2.29 1.87
N ILE A 16 8.34 3.31 2.73
CA ILE A 16 7.20 4.20 2.90
C ILE A 16 7.64 5.62 2.55
N SER A 17 6.86 6.29 1.71
CA SER A 17 7.03 7.69 1.36
C SER A 17 5.69 8.44 1.41
N PHE A 18 5.77 9.76 1.41
CA PHE A 18 4.63 10.64 1.21
C PHE A 18 4.84 11.46 -0.05
N GLU A 19 3.84 11.45 -0.94
CA GLU A 19 3.77 12.32 -2.11
C GLU A 19 2.49 13.16 -2.01
N GLY A 20 2.63 14.43 -1.61
CA GLY A 20 1.50 15.27 -1.27
C GLY A 20 0.71 14.71 -0.08
N ASN A 21 -0.58 14.43 -0.28
CA ASN A 21 -1.46 13.85 0.73
C ASN A 21 -1.59 12.33 0.65
N LYS A 22 -0.73 11.66 -0.12
CA LYS A 22 -0.76 10.21 -0.32
C LYS A 22 0.37 9.54 0.44
N TRP A 23 0.02 8.57 1.26
CA TRP A 23 0.97 7.62 1.85
C TRP A 23 1.20 6.49 0.85
N ILE A 24 2.44 6.25 0.46
CA ILE A 24 2.81 5.25 -0.54
C ILE A 24 3.74 4.24 0.11
N HIS A 25 3.33 2.97 0.10
CA HIS A 25 4.10 1.85 0.62
C HIS A 25 4.43 0.90 -0.52
N THR A 26 5.71 0.81 -0.83
CA THR A 26 6.25 -0.09 -1.84
C THR A 26 6.89 -1.27 -1.16
N SER A 27 6.53 -2.48 -1.57
CA SER A 27 7.12 -3.75 -1.12
C SER A 27 7.71 -4.48 -2.31
N ILE A 28 8.95 -4.96 -2.17
CA ILE A 28 9.67 -5.72 -3.19
C ILE A 28 10.04 -7.08 -2.61
N ASP A 29 9.61 -8.17 -3.26
CA ASP A 29 9.98 -9.52 -2.83
C ASP A 29 11.39 -9.93 -3.32
N LYS A 30 11.88 -11.08 -2.83
CA LYS A 30 13.20 -11.62 -3.21
C LYS A 30 13.35 -11.92 -4.71
N SER A 31 12.24 -12.04 -5.44
CA SER A 31 12.24 -12.23 -6.90
C SER A 31 12.23 -10.90 -7.67
N GLY A 32 12.20 -9.76 -6.96
CA GLY A 32 12.13 -8.41 -7.53
C GLY A 32 10.72 -7.97 -7.91
N LYS A 33 9.67 -8.74 -7.57
CA LYS A 33 8.30 -8.33 -7.86
C LYS A 33 7.87 -7.22 -6.90
N LYS A 34 7.34 -6.15 -7.48
CA LYS A 34 6.90 -4.95 -6.77
C LYS A 34 5.40 -4.97 -6.55
N SER A 35 4.98 -4.66 -5.33
CA SER A 35 3.59 -4.31 -4.98
C SER A 35 3.56 -2.92 -4.36
N VAL A 36 2.53 -2.14 -4.68
CA VAL A 36 2.36 -0.77 -4.17
C VAL A 36 1.00 -0.64 -3.49
N VAL A 37 1.00 -0.13 -2.27
CA VAL A 37 -0.19 0.25 -1.51
C VAL A 37 -0.18 1.77 -1.35
N THR A 38 -1.17 2.44 -1.96
CA THR A 38 -1.35 3.88 -1.80
C THR A 38 -2.57 4.15 -0.93
N ARG A 39 -2.41 4.94 0.12
CA ARG A 39 -3.49 5.36 1.01
C ARG A 39 -3.67 6.88 0.94
N PHE A 40 -4.92 7.33 0.86
CA PHE A 40 -5.27 8.75 0.87
C PHE A 40 -6.68 8.95 1.39
N ILE A 41 -7.00 10.17 1.80
CA ILE A 41 -8.37 10.57 2.16
C ILE A 41 -9.05 11.11 0.91
N ASP A 42 -10.22 10.59 0.58
CA ASP A 42 -11.02 11.08 -0.55
C ASP A 42 -11.83 12.34 -0.18
N GLU A 43 -12.58 12.85 -1.15
CA GLU A 43 -13.46 14.01 -0.98
C GLU A 43 -14.57 13.80 0.06
N ASN A 44 -14.88 12.55 0.41
CA ASN A 44 -15.89 12.17 1.38
C ASN A 44 -15.32 11.94 2.79
N GLY A 45 -14.02 12.20 3.00
CA GLY A 45 -13.35 11.94 4.27
C GLY A 45 -13.09 10.46 4.56
N GLN A 46 -13.24 9.57 3.57
CA GLN A 46 -13.01 8.14 3.70
C GLN A 46 -11.55 7.82 3.40
N GLN A 47 -10.99 6.81 4.07
CA GLN A 47 -9.67 6.30 3.72
C GLN A 47 -9.79 5.37 2.52
N MET A 48 -9.24 5.82 1.40
CA MET A 48 -9.07 5.04 0.19
C MET A 48 -7.73 4.31 0.20
N ILE A 49 -7.75 3.03 -0.16
CA ILE A 49 -6.55 2.22 -0.37
C ILE A 49 -6.57 1.67 -1.78
N HIS A 50 -5.55 2.00 -2.58
CA HIS A 50 -5.27 1.39 -3.87
C HIS A 50 -4.12 0.41 -3.72
N LEU A 51 -4.30 -0.82 -4.20
CA LEU A 51 -3.27 -1.85 -4.25
C LEU A 51 -2.98 -2.19 -5.70
N GLU A 52 -1.72 -2.20 -6.08
CA GLU A 52 -1.27 -2.52 -7.44
C GLU A 52 -0.11 -3.53 -7.38
N CYS A 53 -0.21 -4.59 -8.18
CA CYS A 53 0.84 -5.59 -8.36
C CYS A 53 0.84 -6.02 -9.84
N ASN A 54 1.89 -5.66 -10.58
CA ASN A 54 1.94 -5.77 -12.05
C ASN A 54 0.69 -5.12 -12.69
N SER A 55 -0.07 -5.87 -13.50
CA SER A 55 -1.30 -5.41 -14.14
C SER A 55 -2.55 -5.52 -13.25
N THR A 56 -2.44 -6.16 -12.08
CA THR A 56 -3.57 -6.41 -11.19
C THR A 56 -3.76 -5.24 -10.22
N LYS A 57 -5.00 -4.75 -10.12
CA LYS A 57 -5.37 -3.64 -9.22
C LYS A 57 -6.52 -4.04 -8.31
N ALA A 58 -6.48 -3.59 -7.07
CA ALA A 58 -7.56 -3.72 -6.10
C ALA A 58 -7.78 -2.39 -5.37
N ARG A 59 -8.99 -2.17 -4.86
CA ARG A 59 -9.35 -0.99 -4.07
C ARG A 59 -10.10 -1.40 -2.82
N ARG A 60 -9.86 -0.68 -1.72
CA ARG A 60 -10.61 -0.81 -0.45
C ARG A 60 -10.96 0.59 0.04
N TRP A 61 -12.13 0.73 0.64
CA TRP A 61 -12.65 1.97 1.21
C TRP A 61 -12.95 1.73 2.67
N TYR A 62 -12.53 2.67 3.53
CA TYR A 62 -12.76 2.59 4.97
C TYR A 62 -13.41 3.87 5.45
N LYS A 63 -14.45 3.73 6.26
CA LYS A 63 -15.01 4.82 7.05
C LYS A 63 -14.29 4.89 8.38
N LYS A 64 -14.09 6.11 8.88
CA LYS A 64 -13.63 6.31 10.25
C LYS A 64 -14.66 5.67 11.20
N VAL A 65 -14.18 4.87 12.14
CA VAL A 65 -14.99 4.38 13.25
C VAL A 65 -14.95 5.45 14.34
N ASP A 66 -16.10 5.76 14.93
CA ASP A 66 -16.24 6.70 16.05
C ASP A 66 -15.57 6.19 17.33
#